data_AF-A0A1J6K6J7-F1
#
_entry.id   AF-A0A1J6K6J7-F1
#
_cell.length_a   1.000
_cell.length_b   1.000
_cell.length_c   1.000
_cell.angle_alpha   90.00
_cell.angle_beta   90.00
_cell.angle_gamma   90.00
#
_symmetry.space_group_name_H-M   'P 1'
#
loop_
_entity.id
_entity.type
_entity.pdbx_description
1 polymer ?
#
loop_
_entity_poly.entity_id
_entity_poly.type
_entity_poly.pdbx_seq_one_letter_code
_entity_poly.pdbx_strand_id
1 'polypeptide(L)'
;QKIGIQVAQVCVFCGQEEEIFEHLFFECSYTSDVWKRLLNWMGIQRQIQTWEEELQWVTYHARKKKGIGNIIVAVFGMLLHSLWRDRNSIRLQNGSTSAEQICREITSYVHIK
;
A
#
# COMPACT_ATOMS: atom_id res chain seq x y z
N GLN A 1 -8.13 33.53 2.50
CA GLN A 1 -7.89 33.03 1.13
C GLN A 1 -7.58 31.55 1.21
N LYS A 2 -8.43 30.67 0.67
CA LYS A 2 -8.09 29.25 0.52
C LYS A 2 -7.24 29.14 -0.74
N ILE A 3 -6.00 28.71 -0.63
CA ILE A 3 -5.20 28.29 -1.79
C ILE A 3 -5.87 27.02 -2.31
N GLY A 4 -6.78 27.17 -3.28
CA GLY A 4 -7.44 26.06 -3.93
C GLY A 4 -6.49 25.44 -4.94
N ILE A 5 -5.62 24.53 -4.51
CA ILE A 5 -4.92 23.66 -5.44
C ILE A 5 -6.01 22.77 -6.06
N GLN A 6 -6.37 23.02 -7.32
CA GLN A 6 -7.19 22.11 -8.12
C GLN A 6 -6.36 20.85 -8.39
N VAL A 7 -6.33 19.95 -7.42
CA VAL A 7 -5.74 18.61 -7.59
C VAL A 7 -6.77 17.78 -8.35
N ALA A 8 -6.37 17.18 -9.48
CA ALA A 8 -7.22 16.25 -10.20
C ALA A 8 -7.74 15.18 -9.23
N GLN A 9 -9.05 15.07 -9.08
CA GLN A 9 -9.67 14.18 -8.09
C GLN A 9 -9.47 12.71 -8.44
N VAL A 10 -9.08 12.37 -9.68
CA VAL A 10 -8.85 10.98 -10.10
C VAL A 10 -7.58 10.41 -9.45
N CYS A 11 -7.65 9.17 -8.99
CA CYS A 11 -6.56 8.40 -8.40
C CYS A 11 -5.34 8.33 -9.31
N VAL A 12 -4.16 8.72 -8.79
CA VAL A 12 -2.91 8.71 -9.57
C VAL A 12 -2.45 7.33 -10.00
N PHE A 13 -2.90 6.28 -9.30
CA PHE A 13 -2.43 4.93 -9.54
C PHE A 13 -3.23 4.21 -10.61
N CYS A 14 -4.57 4.21 -10.52
CA CYS A 14 -5.43 3.53 -11.49
C CYS A 14 -5.92 4.45 -12.62
N GLY A 15 -6.02 5.76 -12.37
CA GLY A 15 -6.60 6.71 -13.32
C GLY A 15 -8.09 6.51 -13.60
N GLN A 16 -8.82 5.73 -12.77
CA GLN A 16 -10.23 5.36 -13.02
C GLN A 16 -11.20 6.05 -12.06
N GLU A 17 -10.94 5.99 -10.76
CA GLU A 17 -11.87 6.42 -9.71
C GLU A 17 -11.36 7.66 -8.98
N GLU A 18 -12.22 8.27 -8.16
CA GLU A 18 -11.84 9.35 -7.26
C GLU A 18 -10.81 8.87 -6.21
N GLU A 19 -9.80 9.70 -5.95
CA GLU A 19 -8.77 9.48 -4.97
C GLU A 19 -9.26 9.86 -3.57
N ILE A 20 -10.09 9.00 -3.01
CA ILE A 20 -10.39 9.00 -1.58
C ILE A 20 -9.46 8.05 -0.84
N PHE A 21 -9.44 8.13 0.49
CA PHE A 21 -8.52 7.38 1.33
C PHE A 21 -8.71 5.86 1.18
N GLU A 22 -9.97 5.42 1.19
CA GLU A 22 -10.40 4.03 1.03
C GLU A 22 -9.96 3.49 -0.33
N HIS A 23 -10.21 4.27 -1.39
CA HIS A 23 -9.75 3.93 -2.72
C HIS A 23 -8.22 3.79 -2.78
N LEU A 24 -7.49 4.77 -2.24
CA LEU A 24 -6.02 4.76 -2.22
C LEU A 24 -5.47 3.51 -1.52
N PHE A 25 -6.06 3.13 -0.38
CA PHE A 25 -5.60 2.02 0.45
C PHE A 25 -6.51 0.80 0.35
N PHE A 26 -6.43 0.16 -0.84
CA PHE A 26 -6.82 -1.23 -1.18
C PHE A 26 -8.08 -1.43 -2.03
N GLU A 27 -8.92 -0.42 -2.27
CA GLU A 27 -9.95 -0.55 -3.33
C GLU A 27 -9.40 -0.21 -4.73
N CYS A 28 -8.32 0.58 -4.80
CA CYS A 28 -7.57 0.80 -6.02
C CYS A 28 -6.94 -0.51 -6.49
N SER A 29 -7.21 -0.89 -7.73
CA SER A 29 -6.68 -2.11 -8.34
C SER A 29 -5.15 -2.20 -8.29
N TYR A 30 -4.46 -1.07 -8.42
CA TYR A 30 -3.01 -1.00 -8.32
C TYR A 30 -2.52 -1.33 -6.91
N THR A 31 -3.02 -0.64 -5.89
CA THR A 31 -2.54 -0.82 -4.50
C THR A 31 -2.95 -2.17 -3.94
N SER A 32 -4.13 -2.66 -4.33
CA SER A 32 -4.60 -4.03 -4.07
C SER A 32 -3.65 -5.08 -4.68
N ASP A 33 -3.21 -4.92 -5.93
CA ASP A 33 -2.26 -5.84 -6.57
C ASP A 33 -0.90 -5.84 -5.87
N VAL A 34 -0.37 -4.68 -5.48
CA VAL A 34 0.90 -4.60 -4.72
C VAL A 34 0.77 -5.36 -3.40
N TRP A 35 -0.32 -5.15 -2.65
CA TRP A 35 -0.52 -5.83 -1.40
C TRP A 35 -0.64 -7.35 -1.59
N LYS A 36 -1.41 -7.79 -2.59
CA LYS A 36 -1.57 -9.21 -2.93
C LYS A 36 -0.24 -9.88 -3.29
N ARG A 37 0.64 -9.21 -4.04
CA ARG A 37 1.98 -9.71 -4.37
C ARG A 37 2.83 -9.91 -3.11
N LEU A 38 2.80 -8.95 -2.19
CA LEU A 38 3.54 -9.03 -0.92
C LEU A 38 3.00 -10.15 -0.03
N LEU A 39 1.68 -10.32 0.06
CA LEU A 39 1.05 -11.44 0.77
C LEU A 39 1.47 -12.79 0.17
N ASN A 40 1.41 -12.93 -1.16
CA ASN A 40 1.84 -14.15 -1.84
C ASN A 40 3.32 -14.43 -1.61
N TRP A 41 4.18 -13.41 -1.61
CA TRP A 41 5.60 -13.56 -1.29
C TRP A 41 5.82 -14.06 0.16
N MET A 42 4.97 -13.66 1.11
CA MET A 42 4.96 -14.19 2.48
C MET A 42 4.30 -15.57 2.61
N GLY A 43 3.85 -16.19 1.52
CA GLY A 43 3.12 -17.47 1.52
C GLY A 43 1.67 -17.37 1.99
N ILE A 44 1.07 -16.18 1.99
CA ILE A 44 -0.29 -15.92 2.45
C ILE A 44 -1.20 -15.76 1.23
N GLN A 45 -2.07 -16.73 1.00
CA GLN A 45 -3.08 -16.69 -0.07
C GLN A 45 -4.43 -16.23 0.50
N ARG A 46 -4.80 -14.98 0.22
CA ARG A 46 -6.12 -14.42 0.55
C ARG A 46 -6.55 -13.38 -0.48
N GLN A 47 -7.85 -13.12 -0.53
CA GLN A 47 -8.37 -11.98 -1.26
C GLN A 47 -8.13 -10.70 -0.45
N ILE A 48 -7.75 -9.63 -1.15
CA ILE A 48 -7.64 -8.30 -0.55
C ILE A 48 -9.05 -7.79 -0.28
N GLN A 49 -9.23 -7.27 0.93
CA GLN A 49 -10.49 -6.77 1.44
C GLN A 49 -10.45 -5.24 1.53
N THR A 50 -11.48 -4.62 2.12
CA THR A 50 -11.50 -3.16 2.33
C THR A 50 -10.39 -2.71 3.28
N TRP A 51 -10.14 -1.40 3.31
CA TRP A 51 -9.18 -0.81 4.26
C TRP A 51 -9.41 -1.26 5.70
N GLU A 52 -10.65 -1.21 6.19
CA GLU A 52 -10.99 -1.57 7.56
C GLU A 52 -10.67 -3.04 7.85
N GLU A 53 -11.02 -3.92 6.92
CA GLU A 53 -10.82 -5.37 7.06
C GLU A 53 -9.34 -5.74 7.00
N GLU A 54 -8.56 -5.09 6.13
CA GLU A 54 -7.10 -5.23 6.07
C GLU A 54 -6.44 -4.73 7.36
N LEU A 55 -6.85 -3.56 7.86
CA LEU A 55 -6.30 -3.00 9.09
C LEU A 55 -6.63 -3.88 10.31
N GLN A 56 -7.85 -4.43 10.37
CA GLN A 56 -8.23 -5.39 11.41
C GLN A 56 -7.39 -6.67 11.31
N TRP A 57 -7.18 -7.21 10.11
CA TRP A 57 -6.38 -8.40 9.89
C TRP A 57 -4.92 -8.20 10.31
N VAL A 58 -4.29 -7.09 9.91
CA VAL A 58 -2.92 -6.75 10.32
C VAL A 58 -2.84 -6.57 11.84
N THR A 59 -3.81 -5.87 12.45
CA THR A 59 -3.85 -5.65 13.91
C THR A 59 -3.99 -6.96 14.68
N TYR A 60 -4.79 -7.90 14.18
CA TYR A 60 -4.92 -9.24 14.75
C TYR A 60 -3.57 -9.96 14.82
N HIS A 61 -2.79 -9.92 13.73
CA HIS A 61 -1.46 -10.52 13.69
C HIS A 61 -0.44 -9.78 14.55
N ALA A 62 -0.52 -8.45 14.62
CA ALA A 62 0.31 -7.62 15.49
C ALA A 62 0.19 -8.03 16.97
N ARG A 63 -1.03 -8.28 17.43
CA ARG A 63 -1.32 -8.66 18.84
C ARG A 63 -0.73 -10.02 19.23
N LYS A 64 -0.57 -10.93 18.28
CA LYS A 64 -0.04 -12.28 18.55
C LYS A 64 1.48 -12.30 18.79
N LYS A 65 2.21 -11.22 18.44
CA LYS A 65 3.64 -11.00 18.73
C LYS A 65 4.57 -12.22 18.47
N LYS A 66 4.36 -12.94 17.36
CA LYS A 66 5.17 -14.13 16.98
C LYS A 66 5.57 -14.08 15.51
N GLY A 67 6.85 -14.35 15.22
CA GLY A 67 7.41 -14.64 13.90
C GLY A 67 6.78 -13.84 12.75
N ILE A 68 5.96 -14.54 11.95
CA ILE A 68 5.28 -14.00 10.76
C ILE A 68 4.40 -12.76 11.04
N GLY A 69 3.83 -12.63 12.25
CA GLY A 69 3.02 -11.45 12.60
C GLY A 69 3.83 -10.15 12.60
N ASN A 70 5.09 -10.20 13.04
CA ASN A 70 5.97 -9.03 12.99
C ASN A 70 6.35 -8.68 11.55
N ILE A 71 6.52 -9.70 10.69
CA ILE A 71 6.80 -9.51 9.27
C ILE A 71 5.60 -8.87 8.58
N ILE A 72 4.38 -9.37 8.82
CA ILE A 72 3.13 -8.80 8.26
C ILE A 72 3.02 -7.31 8.61
N VAL A 73 3.21 -6.95 9.89
CA VAL A 73 3.12 -5.55 10.35
C VAL A 73 4.19 -4.68 9.69
N ALA A 74 5.43 -5.17 9.61
CA ALA A 74 6.53 -4.43 8.99
C ALA A 74 6.28 -4.20 7.49
N VAL A 75 5.91 -5.26 6.75
CA VAL A 75 5.60 -5.17 5.31
C VAL A 75 4.43 -4.22 5.07
N PHE A 76 3.36 -4.31 5.87
CA PHE A 76 2.21 -3.42 5.75
C PHE A 76 2.60 -1.95 5.97
N GLY A 77 3.36 -1.66 7.03
CA GLY A 77 3.85 -0.30 7.28
C GLY A 77 4.72 0.24 6.15
N MET A 78 5.65 -0.58 5.63
CA MET A 78 6.49 -0.20 4.49
C MET A 78 5.68 0.02 3.21
N LEU A 79 4.63 -0.78 2.98
CA LEU A 79 3.72 -0.59 1.87
C LEU A 79 3.00 0.76 1.95
N LEU A 80 2.39 1.08 3.09
CA LEU A 80 1.70 2.37 3.27
C LEU A 80 2.63 3.55 3.05
N HIS A 81 3.84 3.47 3.62
CA HIS A 81 4.87 4.49 3.42
C HIS A 81 5.24 4.64 1.94
N SER A 82 5.50 3.53 1.24
CA SER A 82 5.90 3.54 -0.17
C SER A 82 4.80 4.08 -1.08
N LEU A 83 3.54 3.66 -0.85
CA LEU A 83 2.38 4.18 -1.59
C LEU A 83 2.21 5.68 -1.36
N TRP A 84 2.32 6.16 -0.12
CA TRP A 84 2.22 7.58 0.17
C TRP A 84 3.34 8.40 -0.49
N ARG A 85 4.58 7.90 -0.44
CA ARG A 85 5.75 8.50 -1.09
C ARG A 85 5.53 8.60 -2.61
N ASP A 86 5.17 7.50 -3.25
CA ASP A 86 4.98 7.42 -4.70
C ASP A 86 3.83 8.32 -5.15
N ARG A 87 2.70 8.32 -4.41
CA ARG A 87 1.57 9.24 -4.66
C ARG A 87 2.04 10.70 -4.69
N ASN A 88 2.78 11.12 -3.67
CA ASN A 88 3.27 12.51 -3.59
C ASN A 88 4.27 12.83 -4.71
N SER A 89 5.13 11.88 -5.07
CA SER A 89 6.07 12.04 -6.19
C SER A 89 5.31 12.23 -7.52
N ILE A 90 4.29 11.43 -7.80
CA ILE A 90 3.47 11.58 -9.02
C ILE A 90 2.74 12.93 -9.01
N ARG A 91 2.13 13.32 -7.88
CA ARG A 91 1.35 14.56 -7.77
C ARG A 91 2.19 15.83 -7.87
N LEU A 92 3.42 15.84 -7.35
CA LEU A 92 4.19 17.07 -7.12
C LEU A 92 5.49 17.15 -7.91
N GLN A 93 5.99 16.03 -8.44
CA GLN A 93 7.34 15.92 -9.00
C GLN A 93 7.38 15.19 -10.34
N ASN A 94 6.24 15.04 -11.03
CA ASN A 94 6.10 14.26 -12.26
C ASN A 94 6.71 12.84 -12.13
N GLY A 95 6.59 12.25 -10.94
CA GLY A 95 7.10 10.92 -10.65
C GLY A 95 6.32 9.82 -11.36
N SER A 96 6.81 8.59 -11.20
CA SER A 96 6.17 7.37 -11.66
C SER A 96 6.22 6.31 -10.57
N THR A 97 5.33 5.33 -10.61
CA THR A 97 5.33 4.19 -9.69
C THR A 97 5.47 2.86 -10.44
N SER A 98 6.01 1.86 -9.76
CA SER A 98 6.07 0.48 -10.25
C SER A 98 5.78 -0.49 -9.11
N ALA A 99 4.74 -1.30 -9.27
CA ALA A 99 4.33 -2.30 -8.28
C ALA A 99 5.47 -3.27 -7.99
N GLU A 100 6.21 -3.64 -9.04
CA GLU A 100 7.38 -4.50 -8.94
C GLU A 100 8.51 -3.84 -8.14
N GLN A 101 8.77 -2.55 -8.38
CA GLN A 101 9.81 -1.81 -7.64
C GLN A 101 9.46 -1.69 -6.16
N ILE A 102 8.21 -1.36 -5.82
CA ILE A 102 7.73 -1.33 -4.43
C ILE A 102 7.90 -2.72 -3.79
N CYS A 103 7.48 -3.79 -4.46
CA CYS A 103 7.61 -5.14 -3.92
C CYS A 103 9.08 -5.52 -3.69
N ARG A 104 9.97 -5.23 -4.65
CA ARG A 104 11.41 -5.53 -4.53
C ARG A 104 12.05 -4.74 -3.38
N GLU A 105 11.74 -3.44 -3.27
CA GLU A 105 12.23 -2.59 -2.18
C GLU A 105 11.83 -3.16 -0.82
N ILE A 106 10.53 -3.41 -0.61
CA ILE A 106 9.99 -3.91 0.67
C ILE A 106 10.57 -5.28 1.03
N THR A 107 10.60 -6.21 0.08
CA THR A 107 11.13 -7.55 0.32
C THR A 107 12.63 -7.51 0.62
N SER A 108 13.41 -6.62 0.00
CA SER A 108 14.83 -6.46 0.32
C SER A 108 15.07 -6.03 1.77
N TYR A 109 14.27 -5.09 2.30
CA TYR A 109 14.39 -4.65 3.69
C TYR A 109 14.05 -5.74 4.71
N VAL A 110 13.14 -6.65 4.38
CA VAL A 110 12.76 -7.76 5.26
C VAL A 110 13.83 -8.86 5.27
N HIS A 111 14.47 -9.15 4.14
CA HIS A 111 15.53 -10.17 4.05
C HIS A 111 16.86 -9.73 4.68
N ILE A 112 17.10 -8.43 4.88
CA ILE A 112 18.34 -7.89 5.44
C ILE A 112 18.42 -8.07 6.99
N LYS A 113 17.51 -8.82 7.61
CA LYS A 113 17.53 -9.13 9.05
C LYS A 113 17.70 -10.61 9.37
#